data_AF-A0A9W5YEA4-F1
#
_entry.id   AF-A0A9W5YEA4-F1
#
_cell.length_a   1.000
_cell.length_b   1.000
_cell.length_c   1.000
_cell.angle_alpha   90.00
_cell.angle_beta   90.00
_cell.angle_gamma   90.00
#
_symmetry.space_group_name_H-M   'P 1'
#
loop_
_entity.id
_entity.type
_entity.pdbx_description
1 polymer ?
#
loop_
_entity_poly.entity_id
_entity_poly.type
_entity_poly.pdbx_seq_one_letter_code
_entity_poly.pdbx_strand_id
1 'polypeptide(L)'
;MSKNKAKVKFRSLYAHKKINTFWIATITIITLITAILLGYISLVLMDKVSLYGAIIIVLIIVLLGVFFDLLGIAVTAAEETPFHSMAASKVRGSRESITIIRNAGAVANFFNDVIGDISGIISGLATGVIVIKLVAKFHVENTIFNILLTGIIAAITVGGKAIGKEIALRHSNLIVYRLGVIYSLFRKQNKKNNKS
;
A
#
# COMPACT_ATOMS: atom_id res chain seq x y z
N MET A 1 -55.85 7.54 -8.33
CA MET A 1 -54.87 6.47 -8.04
C MET A 1 -53.50 7.11 -7.81
N SER A 2 -53.17 7.46 -6.56
CA SER A 2 -51.95 8.22 -6.20
C SER A 2 -50.73 7.29 -6.14
N LYS A 3 -49.76 7.49 -7.05
CA LYS A 3 -48.48 6.78 -7.03
C LYS A 3 -47.53 7.46 -6.04
N ASN A 4 -47.61 7.08 -4.77
CA ASN A 4 -46.67 7.52 -3.76
C ASN A 4 -45.34 6.75 -3.93
N LYS A 5 -44.39 7.30 -4.70
CA LYS A 5 -43.05 6.73 -4.84
C LYS A 5 -42.28 6.99 -3.53
N ALA A 6 -42.08 5.93 -2.73
CA ALA A 6 -41.22 5.98 -1.56
C ALA A 6 -39.81 6.45 -1.99
N LYS A 7 -39.42 7.68 -1.60
CA LYS A 7 -38.07 8.19 -1.84
C LYS A 7 -37.12 7.50 -0.87
N VAL A 8 -36.26 6.63 -1.38
CA VAL A 8 -35.15 6.04 -0.62
C VAL A 8 -34.21 7.17 -0.19
N LYS A 9 -34.25 7.55 1.08
CA LYS A 9 -33.35 8.55 1.65
C LYS A 9 -32.03 7.88 2.01
N PHE A 10 -31.03 7.99 1.15
CA PHE A 10 -29.65 7.71 1.54
C PHE A 10 -29.23 8.76 2.58
N ARG A 11 -29.27 8.40 3.87
CA ARG A 11 -28.68 9.23 4.93
C ARG A 11 -27.17 9.25 4.71
N SER A 12 -26.69 10.32 4.08
CA SER A 12 -25.25 10.62 4.04
C SER A 12 -24.78 10.92 5.46
N LEU A 13 -24.15 9.93 6.10
CA LEU A 13 -23.47 10.08 7.40
C LEU A 13 -22.24 11.00 7.32
N TYR A 14 -21.84 11.41 6.11
CA TYR A 14 -20.61 12.16 5.83
C TYR A 14 -20.82 13.66 5.57
N ALA A 15 -22.05 14.18 5.66
CA ALA A 15 -22.39 15.55 5.26
C ALA A 15 -21.72 16.68 6.09
N HIS A 16 -21.09 16.38 7.23
CA HIS A 16 -20.52 17.41 8.13
C HIS A 16 -19.08 17.18 8.61
N LYS A 17 -18.35 16.17 8.11
CA LYS A 17 -16.96 15.97 8.52
C LYS A 17 -16.07 16.97 7.78
N LYS A 18 -15.50 17.96 8.50
CA LYS A 18 -14.50 18.88 7.92
C LYS A 18 -13.37 18.06 7.32
N ILE A 19 -13.13 18.26 6.02
CA ILE A 19 -11.97 17.70 5.34
C ILE A 19 -10.74 18.29 6.00
N ASN A 20 -9.85 17.43 6.49
CA ASN A 20 -8.59 17.89 7.09
C ASN A 20 -7.60 18.24 5.97
N THR A 21 -7.78 19.41 5.37
CA THR A 21 -6.97 19.91 4.25
C THR A 21 -5.48 19.97 4.59
N PHE A 22 -5.13 20.25 5.85
CA PHE A 22 -3.75 20.23 6.33
C PHE A 22 -3.13 18.83 6.25
N TRP A 23 -3.89 17.79 6.64
CA TRP A 23 -3.42 16.41 6.56
C TRP A 23 -3.27 15.94 5.11
N ILE A 24 -4.20 16.33 4.22
CA ILE A 24 -4.08 16.06 2.78
C ILE A 24 -2.82 16.72 2.23
N ALA A 25 -2.61 18.02 2.49
CA ALA A 25 -1.43 18.75 2.02
C ALA A 25 -0.13 18.12 2.55
N THR A 26 -0.11 17.69 3.81
CA THR A 26 1.03 17.03 4.43
C THR A 26 1.38 15.73 3.72
N ILE A 27 0.38 14.88 3.43
CA ILE A 27 0.61 13.63 2.71
C ILE A 27 1.10 13.90 1.30
N THR A 28 0.49 14.82 0.57
CA THR A 28 0.91 15.14 -0.80
C THR A 28 2.38 15.58 -0.85
N ILE A 29 2.81 16.44 0.08
CA ILE A 29 4.21 16.91 0.15
C ILE A 29 5.15 15.76 0.53
N ILE A 30 4.80 14.96 1.54
CA ILE A 30 5.62 13.82 1.96
C ILE A 30 5.76 12.81 0.82
N THR A 31 4.67 12.47 0.14
CA THR A 31 4.67 11.54 -1.00
C THR A 31 5.53 12.07 -2.14
N LEU A 32 5.41 13.36 -2.47
CA LEU A 32 6.23 13.99 -3.52
C LEU A 32 7.72 13.90 -3.20
N ILE A 33 8.14 14.32 -2.00
CA ILE A 33 9.55 14.30 -1.59
C ILE A 33 10.07 12.86 -1.58
N THR A 34 9.28 11.93 -1.05
CA THR A 34 9.65 10.52 -0.96
C THR A 34 9.77 9.89 -2.35
N ALA A 35 8.85 10.21 -3.28
CA ALA A 35 8.90 9.72 -4.66
C ALA A 35 10.15 10.22 -5.40
N ILE A 36 10.52 11.49 -5.25
CA ILE A 36 11.73 12.05 -5.88
C ILE A 36 12.99 11.38 -5.32
N LEU A 37 13.12 11.31 -3.99
CA LEU A 37 14.29 10.73 -3.34
C LEU A 37 14.46 9.25 -3.67
N LEU A 38 13.41 8.44 -3.51
CA LEU A 38 13.48 7.01 -3.79
C LEU A 38 13.60 6.71 -5.28
N GLY A 39 12.94 7.51 -6.14
CA GLY A 39 13.08 7.41 -7.59
C GLY A 39 14.53 7.64 -8.04
N TYR A 40 15.18 8.67 -7.51
CA TYR A 40 16.60 8.94 -7.78
C TYR A 40 17.51 7.81 -7.32
N ILE A 41 17.33 7.34 -6.07
CA ILE A 41 18.10 6.20 -5.52
C ILE A 41 17.92 4.97 -6.40
N SER A 42 16.70 4.67 -6.83
CA SER A 42 16.40 3.54 -7.70
C SER A 42 17.08 3.66 -9.06
N LEU A 43 17.09 4.84 -9.68
CA LEU A 43 17.76 5.06 -10.97
C LEU A 43 19.27 4.79 -10.86
N VAL A 44 19.92 5.35 -9.84
CA VAL A 44 21.37 5.14 -9.62
C VAL A 44 21.70 3.68 -9.32
N LEU A 45 20.84 2.99 -8.56
CA LEU A 45 21.01 1.58 -8.25
C LEU A 45 20.78 0.70 -9.49
N MET A 46 19.73 0.98 -10.27
CA MET A 46 19.40 0.29 -11.51
C MET A 46 20.50 0.40 -12.56
N ASP A 47 21.18 1.54 -12.64
CA ASP A 47 22.24 1.77 -13.63
C ASP A 47 23.44 0.81 -13.43
N LYS A 48 23.78 0.52 -12.18
CA LYS A 48 24.91 -0.35 -11.82
C LYS A 48 24.59 -1.85 -11.84
N VAL A 49 23.30 -2.22 -11.92
CA VAL A 49 22.86 -3.61 -11.84
C VAL A 49 22.80 -4.27 -13.22
N SER A 50 23.14 -5.56 -13.30
CA SER A 50 23.03 -6.35 -14.52
C SER A 50 21.57 -6.46 -14.97
N LEU A 51 21.34 -6.73 -16.26
CA LEU A 51 19.98 -6.85 -16.82
C LEU A 51 19.10 -7.83 -16.02
N TYR A 52 19.63 -9.01 -15.70
CA TYR A 52 18.91 -10.03 -14.93
C TYR A 52 18.59 -9.56 -13.51
N GLY A 53 19.54 -8.88 -12.85
CA GLY A 53 19.33 -8.32 -11.52
C GLY A 53 18.23 -7.24 -11.53
N ALA A 54 18.18 -6.41 -12.56
CA ALA A 54 17.19 -5.33 -12.66
C ALA A 54 15.77 -5.89 -12.80
N ILE A 55 15.56 -6.96 -13.59
CA ILE A 55 14.26 -7.63 -13.71
C ILE A 55 13.79 -8.19 -12.36
N ILE A 56 14.69 -8.82 -11.60
CA ILE A 56 14.38 -9.36 -10.26
C ILE A 56 13.99 -8.23 -9.31
N ILE A 57 14.74 -7.11 -9.32
CA ILE A 57 14.44 -5.96 -8.47
C ILE A 57 13.07 -5.38 -8.80
N VAL A 58 12.72 -5.19 -10.08
CA VAL A 58 11.40 -4.72 -10.48
C VAL A 58 10.30 -5.64 -9.94
N LEU A 59 10.47 -6.95 -10.11
CA LEU A 59 9.49 -7.93 -9.65
C LEU A 59 9.30 -7.88 -8.13
N ILE A 60 10.40 -7.73 -7.36
CA ILE A 60 10.33 -7.54 -5.91
C ILE A 60 9.58 -6.24 -5.55
N ILE A 61 9.86 -5.13 -6.23
CA ILE A 61 9.20 -3.84 -5.97
C ILE A 61 7.69 -3.94 -6.22
N VAL A 62 7.29 -4.57 -7.33
CA VAL A 62 5.88 -4.79 -7.66
C VAL A 62 5.19 -5.66 -6.62
N LEU A 63 5.80 -6.78 -6.22
CA LEU A 63 5.25 -7.66 -5.20
C LEU A 63 5.12 -6.96 -3.84
N LEU A 64 6.09 -6.14 -3.47
CA LEU A 64 6.01 -5.30 -2.27
C LEU A 64 4.84 -4.31 -2.37
N GLY A 65 4.67 -3.64 -3.51
CA GLY A 65 3.54 -2.74 -3.75
C GLY A 65 2.18 -3.42 -3.57
N VAL A 66 2.01 -4.60 -4.17
CA VAL A 66 0.81 -5.43 -4.01
C VAL A 66 0.61 -5.85 -2.56
N PHE A 67 1.68 -6.20 -1.85
CA PHE A 67 1.60 -6.57 -0.44
C PHE A 67 1.14 -5.41 0.45
N PHE A 68 1.64 -4.18 0.21
CA PHE A 68 1.19 -3.02 0.98
C PHE A 68 -0.25 -2.63 0.67
N ASP A 69 -0.70 -2.76 -0.58
CA ASP A 69 -2.11 -2.60 -0.94
C ASP A 69 -3.03 -3.57 -0.16
N LEU A 70 -2.64 -4.85 -0.07
CA LEU A 70 -3.31 -5.87 0.75
C LEU A 70 -3.44 -5.41 2.22
N LEU A 71 -2.39 -4.83 2.80
CA LEU A 71 -2.44 -4.32 4.19
C LEU A 71 -3.45 -3.17 4.33
N GLY A 72 -3.48 -2.22 3.39
CA GLY A 72 -4.44 -1.12 3.40
C GLY A 72 -5.89 -1.61 3.32
N ILE A 73 -6.16 -2.56 2.43
CA ILE A 73 -7.49 -3.20 2.29
C ILE A 73 -7.85 -3.95 3.58
N ALA A 74 -6.91 -4.70 4.17
CA ALA A 74 -7.17 -5.43 5.40
C ALA A 74 -7.49 -4.49 6.58
N VAL A 75 -6.80 -3.35 6.69
CA VAL A 75 -7.03 -2.34 7.72
C VAL A 75 -8.41 -1.69 7.58
N THR A 76 -8.86 -1.46 6.35
CA THR A 76 -10.20 -0.90 6.08
C THR A 76 -11.33 -1.90 6.26
N ALA A 77 -11.06 -3.18 6.05
CA ALA A 77 -12.04 -4.26 6.19
C ALA A 77 -12.11 -4.90 7.59
N ALA A 78 -11.23 -4.53 8.52
CA ALA A 78 -11.22 -5.10 9.86
C ALA A 78 -12.30 -4.50 10.77
N GLU A 79 -12.88 -5.32 11.64
CA GLU A 79 -13.90 -4.91 12.60
C GLU A 79 -13.30 -4.75 14.01
N GLU A 80 -13.74 -3.75 14.78
CA GLU A 80 -13.26 -3.53 16.14
C GLU A 80 -13.76 -4.57 17.16
N THR A 81 -14.92 -5.19 16.90
CA THR A 81 -15.64 -6.11 17.81
C THR A 81 -14.78 -7.25 18.37
N PRO A 82 -14.04 -8.07 17.57
CA PRO A 82 -13.18 -9.13 18.11
C PRO A 82 -12.03 -8.58 18.95
N PHE A 83 -11.54 -7.36 18.68
CA PHE A 83 -10.41 -6.79 19.40
C PHE A 83 -10.75 -6.27 20.79
N HIS A 84 -12.00 -5.87 21.03
CA HIS A 84 -12.44 -5.49 22.38
C HIS A 84 -12.40 -6.68 23.34
N SER A 85 -12.90 -7.85 22.92
CA SER A 85 -12.84 -9.08 23.72
C SER A 85 -11.40 -9.56 23.94
N MET A 86 -10.55 -9.46 22.92
CA MET A 86 -9.12 -9.75 23.05
C MET A 86 -8.41 -8.78 24.02
N ALA A 87 -8.77 -7.49 24.00
CA ALA A 87 -8.20 -6.50 24.91
C ALA A 87 -8.65 -6.71 26.37
N ALA A 88 -9.88 -7.16 26.60
CA ALA A 88 -10.37 -7.56 27.92
C ALA A 88 -9.59 -8.77 28.46
N SER A 89 -9.28 -9.72 27.58
CA SER A 89 -8.45 -10.90 27.88
C SER A 89 -6.94 -10.59 27.95
N LYS A 90 -6.55 -9.31 27.88
CA LYS A 90 -5.15 -8.82 27.91
C LYS A 90 -4.25 -9.48 26.84
N VAL A 91 -4.82 -9.84 25.69
CA VAL A 91 -4.04 -10.34 24.56
C VAL A 91 -3.11 -9.22 24.06
N ARG A 92 -1.87 -9.60 23.73
CA ARG A 92 -0.87 -8.65 23.25
C ARG A 92 -1.27 -8.09 21.89
N GLY A 93 -1.07 -6.78 21.68
CA GLY A 93 -1.36 -6.11 20.41
C GLY A 93 -2.81 -5.64 20.23
N SER A 94 -3.77 -6.12 21.04
CA SER A 94 -5.20 -5.84 20.84
C SER A 94 -5.56 -4.36 20.94
N ARG A 95 -4.99 -3.63 21.90
CA ARG A 95 -5.20 -2.17 22.05
C ARG A 95 -4.64 -1.38 20.88
N GLU A 96 -3.53 -1.85 20.32
CA GLU A 96 -2.88 -1.22 19.18
C GLU A 96 -3.65 -1.49 17.89
N SER A 97 -4.15 -2.72 17.69
CA SER A 97 -5.05 -3.05 16.60
C SER A 97 -6.31 -2.18 16.60
N ILE A 98 -6.94 -1.95 17.76
CA ILE A 98 -8.08 -1.01 17.87
C ILE A 98 -7.67 0.40 17.43
N THR A 99 -6.47 0.85 17.80
CA THR A 99 -5.97 2.19 17.41
C THR A 99 -5.74 2.29 15.90
N ILE A 100 -5.22 1.22 15.28
CA ILE A 100 -5.05 1.11 13.83
C ILE A 100 -6.41 1.17 13.12
N ILE A 101 -7.42 0.42 13.60
CA ILE A 101 -8.76 0.39 12.98
C ILE A 101 -9.47 1.74 13.12
N ARG A 102 -9.36 2.41 14.26
CA ARG A 102 -9.92 3.77 14.45
C ARG A 102 -9.33 4.80 13.50
N ASN A 103 -8.06 4.61 13.13
CA ASN A 103 -7.35 5.45 12.17
C ASN A 103 -7.26 4.79 10.78
N ALA A 104 -8.14 3.84 10.46
CA ALA A 104 -8.03 3.00 9.26
C ALA A 104 -7.93 3.83 7.98
N GLY A 105 -8.69 4.91 7.85
CA GLY A 105 -8.62 5.78 6.66
C GLY A 105 -7.22 6.38 6.44
N ALA A 106 -6.56 6.81 7.51
CA ALA A 106 -5.21 7.37 7.43
C ALA A 106 -4.16 6.30 7.12
N VAL A 107 -4.26 5.15 7.80
CA VAL A 107 -3.31 4.04 7.67
C VAL A 107 -3.44 3.37 6.31
N ALA A 108 -4.66 3.18 5.81
CA ALA A 108 -4.91 2.57 4.51
C ALA A 108 -4.47 3.48 3.36
N ASN A 109 -4.74 4.79 3.45
CA ASN A 109 -4.25 5.75 2.45
C ASN A 109 -2.71 5.77 2.40
N PHE A 110 -2.04 5.57 3.54
CA PHE A 110 -0.58 5.45 3.56
C PHE A 110 -0.09 4.15 2.88
N PHE A 111 -0.68 3.00 3.21
CA PHE A 111 -0.25 1.72 2.65
C PHE A 111 -0.62 1.53 1.17
N ASN A 112 -1.86 1.84 0.79
CA ASN A 112 -2.33 1.71 -0.58
C ASN A 112 -1.79 2.85 -1.46
N ASP A 113 -2.10 4.10 -1.11
CA ASP A 113 -1.87 5.20 -2.04
C ASP A 113 -0.41 5.66 -1.98
N VAL A 114 0.14 5.93 -0.79
CA VAL A 114 1.53 6.43 -0.71
C VAL A 114 2.54 5.36 -1.10
N ILE A 115 2.54 4.21 -0.42
CA ILE A 115 3.55 3.16 -0.68
C ILE A 115 3.27 2.44 -2.01
N GLY A 116 2.00 2.15 -2.30
CA GLY A 116 1.61 1.52 -3.56
C GLY A 116 1.95 2.37 -4.77
N ASP A 117 1.61 3.67 -4.79
CA ASP A 117 1.93 4.54 -5.94
C ASP A 117 3.44 4.73 -6.08
N ILE A 118 4.17 4.89 -4.97
CA ILE A 118 5.64 4.96 -5.00
C ILE A 118 6.25 3.69 -5.61
N SER A 119 5.77 2.51 -5.22
CA SER A 119 6.25 1.25 -5.81
C SER A 119 5.94 1.17 -7.32
N GLY A 120 4.79 1.68 -7.75
CA GLY A 120 4.39 1.76 -9.15
C GLY A 120 5.30 2.70 -9.96
N ILE A 121 5.58 3.89 -9.44
CA ILE A 121 6.48 4.86 -10.07
C ILE A 121 7.90 4.27 -10.18
N ILE A 122 8.43 3.72 -9.09
CA ILE A 122 9.80 3.18 -9.06
C ILE A 122 9.92 1.99 -10.01
N SER A 123 8.97 1.05 -9.96
CA SER A 123 8.97 -0.11 -10.87
C SER A 123 8.82 0.29 -12.34
N GLY A 124 8.03 1.34 -12.65
CA GLY A 124 7.91 1.89 -13.99
C GLY A 124 9.22 2.49 -14.50
N LEU A 125 9.88 3.35 -13.70
CA LEU A 125 11.19 3.93 -14.03
C LEU A 125 12.24 2.84 -14.26
N ALA A 126 12.26 1.87 -13.36
CA ALA A 126 13.14 0.71 -13.43
C ALA A 126 12.92 -0.13 -14.69
N THR A 127 11.66 -0.36 -15.07
CA THR A 127 11.29 -1.05 -16.31
C THR A 127 11.82 -0.30 -17.53
N GLY A 128 11.72 1.03 -17.55
CA GLY A 128 12.30 1.88 -18.59
C GLY A 128 13.82 1.69 -18.73
N VAL A 129 14.55 1.66 -17.61
CA VAL A 129 16.00 1.40 -17.62
C VAL A 129 16.33 0.00 -18.15
N ILE A 130 15.54 -1.02 -17.80
CA ILE A 130 15.70 -2.38 -18.31
C ILE A 130 15.57 -2.41 -19.83
N VAL A 131 14.56 -1.74 -20.37
CA VAL A 131 14.31 -1.65 -21.81
C VAL A 131 15.49 -1.01 -22.54
N ILE A 132 16.02 0.11 -22.03
CA ILE A 132 17.20 0.78 -22.58
C ILE A 132 18.40 -0.19 -22.64
N LYS A 133 18.66 -0.91 -21.54
CA LYS A 133 19.74 -1.91 -21.47
C LYS A 133 19.52 -3.08 -22.43
N LEU A 134 18.28 -3.50 -22.64
CA LEU A 134 17.93 -4.60 -23.53
C LEU A 134 18.22 -4.23 -24.99
N VAL A 135 17.83 -3.02 -25.41
CA VAL A 135 18.04 -2.55 -26.78
C VAL A 135 19.51 -2.35 -27.09
N ALA A 136 20.27 -1.78 -26.15
CA ALA A 136 21.72 -1.66 -26.28
C ALA A 136 22.39 -3.04 -26.53
N LYS A 137 21.84 -4.12 -25.96
CA LYS A 137 22.40 -5.47 -26.06
C LYS A 137 21.93 -6.27 -27.28
N PHE A 138 20.67 -6.14 -27.69
CA PHE A 138 20.05 -7.01 -28.70
C PHE A 138 19.65 -6.31 -30.01
N HIS A 139 19.72 -4.97 -30.09
CA HIS A 139 19.43 -4.17 -31.29
C HIS A 139 18.01 -4.39 -31.86
N VAL A 140 17.08 -4.89 -31.04
CA VAL A 140 15.69 -5.11 -31.43
C VAL A 140 14.90 -3.81 -31.27
N GLU A 141 13.91 -3.59 -32.14
CA GLU A 141 13.03 -2.42 -32.07
C GLU A 141 12.41 -2.27 -30.67
N ASN A 142 12.70 -1.10 -30.09
CA ASN A 142 12.50 -0.74 -28.70
C ASN A 142 11.02 -0.83 -28.25
N THR A 143 10.09 -0.59 -29.17
CA THR A 143 8.69 -0.34 -28.86
C THR A 143 7.91 -1.62 -28.50
N ILE A 144 8.06 -2.70 -29.26
CA ILE A 144 7.29 -3.93 -29.05
C ILE A 144 7.69 -4.61 -27.74
N PHE A 145 9.00 -4.70 -27.47
CA PHE A 145 9.51 -5.28 -26.23
C PHE A 145 9.12 -4.44 -25.00
N ASN A 146 9.13 -3.11 -25.12
CA ASN A 146 8.67 -2.23 -24.05
C ASN A 146 7.19 -2.46 -23.73
N ILE A 147 6.33 -2.51 -24.75
CA ILE A 147 4.89 -2.77 -24.58
C ILE A 147 4.66 -4.15 -23.95
N LEU A 148 5.40 -5.17 -24.38
CA LEU A 148 5.27 -6.52 -23.83
C LEU A 148 5.71 -6.58 -22.37
N LEU A 149 6.87 -6.01 -22.04
CA LEU A 149 7.41 -6.00 -20.68
C LEU A 149 6.53 -5.21 -19.71
N THR A 150 6.12 -4.00 -20.11
CA THR A 150 5.20 -3.17 -19.32
C THR A 150 3.84 -3.83 -19.17
N GLY A 151 3.33 -4.48 -20.21
CA GLY A 151 2.09 -5.25 -20.17
C GLY A 151 2.14 -6.43 -19.21
N ILE A 152 3.24 -7.19 -19.21
CA ILE A 152 3.45 -8.30 -18.25
C ILE A 152 3.48 -7.78 -16.82
N ILE A 153 4.23 -6.69 -16.56
CA ILE A 153 4.33 -6.10 -15.23
C ILE A 153 2.96 -5.57 -14.77
N ALA A 154 2.21 -4.91 -15.66
CA ALA A 154 0.87 -4.44 -15.37
C ALA A 154 -0.08 -5.61 -15.04
N ALA A 155 -0.04 -6.70 -15.81
CA ALA A 155 -0.85 -7.89 -15.56
C ALA A 155 -0.51 -8.54 -14.20
N ILE A 156 0.78 -8.67 -13.87
CA ILE A 156 1.23 -9.17 -12.57
C ILE A 156 0.75 -8.24 -11.44
N THR A 157 0.83 -6.93 -11.63
CA THR A 157 0.41 -5.95 -10.62
C THR A 157 -1.10 -6.02 -10.37
N VAL A 158 -1.91 -5.95 -11.42
CA VAL A 158 -3.38 -5.97 -11.33
C VAL A 158 -3.89 -7.32 -10.84
N GLY A 159 -3.35 -8.42 -11.39
CA GLY A 159 -3.69 -9.77 -10.97
C GLY A 159 -3.27 -10.04 -9.51
N GLY A 160 -2.08 -9.60 -9.13
CA GLY A 160 -1.59 -9.67 -7.76
C GLY A 160 -2.48 -8.91 -6.78
N LYS A 161 -2.88 -7.68 -7.11
CA LYS A 161 -3.82 -6.89 -6.29
C LYS A 161 -5.18 -7.59 -6.15
N ALA A 162 -5.70 -8.18 -7.23
CA ALA A 162 -6.96 -8.91 -7.17
C ALA A 162 -6.90 -10.11 -6.21
N ILE A 163 -5.83 -10.90 -6.26
CA ILE A 163 -5.60 -12.01 -5.32
C ILE A 163 -5.42 -11.48 -3.89
N GLY A 164 -4.62 -10.43 -3.73
CA GLY A 164 -4.33 -9.83 -2.43
C GLY A 164 -5.59 -9.29 -1.76
N LYS A 165 -6.51 -8.72 -2.52
CA LYS A 165 -7.81 -8.24 -2.03
C LYS A 165 -8.65 -9.37 -1.45
N GLU A 166 -8.73 -10.51 -2.11
CA GLU A 166 -9.47 -11.67 -1.60
C GLU A 166 -8.89 -12.17 -0.28
N ILE A 167 -7.56 -12.22 -0.18
CA ILE A 167 -6.84 -12.60 1.05
C ILE A 167 -7.10 -11.58 2.16
N ALA A 168 -7.02 -10.28 1.85
CA ALA A 168 -7.23 -9.18 2.78
C ALA A 168 -8.64 -9.21 3.38
N LEU A 169 -9.66 -9.47 2.56
CA LEU A 169 -11.05 -9.49 3.00
C LEU A 169 -11.34 -10.72 3.87
N ARG A 170 -10.82 -11.91 3.51
CA ARG A 170 -11.03 -13.14 4.30
C ARG A 170 -10.30 -13.14 5.64
N HIS A 171 -9.13 -12.49 5.71
CA HIS A 171 -8.26 -12.53 6.89
C HIS A 171 -7.99 -11.14 7.48
N SER A 172 -8.88 -10.17 7.28
CA SER A 172 -8.69 -8.75 7.67
C SER A 172 -8.29 -8.61 9.14
N ASN A 173 -9.08 -9.22 10.03
CA ASN A 173 -8.84 -9.18 11.48
C ASN A 173 -7.51 -9.83 11.88
N LEU A 174 -7.09 -10.92 11.22
CA LEU A 174 -5.81 -11.57 11.51
C LEU A 174 -4.62 -10.71 11.06
N ILE A 175 -4.73 -10.09 9.89
CA ILE A 175 -3.69 -9.20 9.35
C ILE A 175 -3.53 -7.97 10.26
N VAL A 176 -4.64 -7.34 10.65
CA VAL A 176 -4.63 -6.18 11.57
C VAL A 176 -4.16 -6.57 12.98
N TYR A 177 -4.46 -7.78 13.43
CA TYR A 177 -3.89 -8.32 14.67
C TYR A 177 -2.37 -8.38 14.60
N ARG A 178 -1.82 -8.97 13.52
CA ARG A 178 -0.36 -9.03 13.32
C ARG A 178 0.29 -7.65 13.27
N LEU A 179 -0.33 -6.70 12.56
CA LEU A 179 0.11 -5.30 12.53
C LEU A 179 0.12 -4.68 13.93
N GLY A 180 -0.94 -4.91 14.73
CA GLY A 180 -1.02 -4.43 16.11
C GLY A 180 0.02 -5.07 17.04
N VAL A 181 0.36 -6.34 16.84
CA VAL A 181 1.44 -7.01 17.60
C VAL A 181 2.79 -6.38 17.26
N ILE A 182 3.09 -6.16 15.98
CA ILE A 182 4.33 -5.48 15.54
C ILE A 182 4.39 -4.07 16.12
N TYR A 183 3.32 -3.30 16.01
CA TYR A 183 3.26 -1.95 16.59
C TYR A 183 3.48 -1.97 18.11
N SER A 184 2.93 -2.96 18.81
CA SER A 184 3.14 -3.12 20.26
C SER A 184 4.60 -3.41 20.63
N LEU A 185 5.35 -4.12 19.77
CA LEU A 185 6.78 -4.39 19.97
C LEU A 185 7.58 -3.10 19.89
N PHE A 186 7.37 -2.31 18.83
CA PHE A 186 8.02 -1.01 18.66
C PHE A 186 7.71 -0.04 19.81
N ARG A 187 6.44 0.02 20.25
CA ARG A 187 6.04 0.88 21.37
C ARG A 187 6.69 0.46 22.69
N LYS A 188 6.82 -0.84 22.95
CA LYS A 188 7.49 -1.36 24.15
C LYS A 188 8.98 -1.03 24.13
N GLN A 189 9.62 -1.06 22.96
CA GLN A 189 11.03 -0.73 22.79
C GLN A 189 11.30 0.77 23.03
N ASN A 190 10.46 1.66 22.49
CA ASN A 190 10.56 3.10 22.76
C ASN A 190 10.37 3.44 24.25
N LYS A 191 9.46 2.75 24.96
CA LYS A 191 9.29 2.95 26.41
C LYS A 191 10.48 2.46 27.24
N LYS A 192 11.27 1.50 26.72
CA LYS A 192 12.47 1.00 27.38
C LYS A 192 13.67 1.91 27.13
N ASN A 193 13.77 2.48 25.92
CA ASN A 193 14.82 3.43 25.56
C ASN A 193 14.66 4.81 26.23
N ASN A 194 13.44 5.30 26.45
CA ASN A 194 13.20 6.55 27.18
C ASN A 194 13.31 6.43 28.72
N LYS A 195 13.67 5.25 29.24
CA LYS A 195 13.89 5.00 30.68
C LYS A 195 15.34 4.60 30.99
N SER A 196 16.22 4.64 29.99
CA SER A 196 17.67 4.53 30.13
C SER A 196 18.28 5.90 29.88
#